data_AF-Q82S19-F1
#
_entry.id   AF-Q82S19-F1
#
_cell.length_a   1.000
_cell.length_b   1.000
_cell.length_c   1.000
_cell.angle_alpha   90.00
_cell.angle_beta   90.00
_cell.angle_gamma   90.00
#
_symmetry.space_group_name_H-M   'P 1'
#
loop_
_entity.id
_entity.type
_entity.pdbx_description
1 polymer ?
#
loop_
_entity_poly.entity_id
_entity_poly.type
_entity_poly.pdbx_seq_one_letter_code
_entity_poly.pdbx_strand_id
1 'polypeptide(L)'
;MYAAYQTNGPARPIARTAAFTKEDDLLVDMARQNNLRGRILTYCVAGTFGLLSPNYLHASAATANWDINQIEISGLSESSVGAISESARDIAHIRAVTKISVSELSRVFGVSRQAVHEWIKGGTLSQRNAQRLSELARATDVFIEAEIEASPQVFRRKIAGGQSILDAVRENGNAVELAKTLAATLVRESQQRQRLAARLAGRSATPGTSTEFGSPHLDEDA
;
A
#
# COMPACT_ATOMS: atom_id res chain seq x y z
N MET A 1 16.11 23.42 -25.90
CA MET A 1 17.49 23.27 -26.40
C MET A 1 17.43 22.33 -27.60
N TYR A 2 17.65 22.85 -28.81
CA TYR A 2 17.67 22.05 -30.04
C TYR A 2 19.09 21.51 -30.26
N ALA A 3 19.23 20.20 -30.44
CA ALA A 3 20.50 19.57 -30.82
C ALA A 3 20.65 19.62 -32.34
N ALA A 4 21.80 20.10 -32.80
CA ALA A 4 22.14 20.26 -34.21
C ALA A 4 22.48 18.90 -34.86
N TYR A 5 21.80 18.58 -35.97
CA TYR A 5 22.12 17.45 -36.82
C TYR A 5 23.25 17.82 -37.77
N GLN A 6 24.36 17.09 -37.72
CA GLN A 6 25.41 17.16 -38.75
C GLN A 6 25.17 16.04 -39.78
N THR A 7 24.94 16.44 -41.03
CA THR A 7 24.86 15.55 -42.20
C THR A 7 26.18 15.58 -42.94
N ASN A 8 26.86 14.45 -43.11
CA ASN A 8 28.02 14.35 -44.00
C ASN A 8 28.10 12.97 -44.70
N GLY A 9 28.15 13.00 -46.04
CA GLY A 9 28.90 12.03 -46.85
C GLY A 9 28.10 10.97 -47.64
N PRO A 10 28.46 10.67 -48.91
CA PRO A 10 27.55 10.12 -49.90
C PRO A 10 27.43 8.58 -49.90
N ALA A 11 26.29 8.13 -50.42
CA ALA A 11 25.89 6.73 -50.58
C ALA A 11 26.88 5.90 -51.42
N ARG A 12 27.20 4.70 -50.95
CA ARG A 12 27.78 3.62 -51.77
C ARG A 12 26.73 2.52 -52.00
N PRO A 13 26.53 2.06 -53.24
CA PRO A 13 25.72 0.88 -53.51
C PRO A 13 26.57 -0.37 -53.24
N ILE A 14 25.94 -1.52 -52.96
CA ILE A 14 26.13 -2.79 -53.69
C ILE A 14 25.56 -3.99 -52.88
N ALA A 15 24.88 -4.84 -53.66
CA ALA A 15 24.57 -6.26 -53.49
C ALA A 15 23.64 -6.70 -52.36
N ARG A 16 22.36 -6.85 -52.73
CA ARG A 16 21.43 -7.81 -52.13
C ARG A 16 21.86 -9.23 -52.50
N THR A 17 22.07 -10.08 -51.50
CA THR A 17 21.91 -11.54 -51.65
C THR A 17 21.33 -12.08 -50.35
N ALA A 18 20.00 -12.05 -50.24
CA ALA A 18 19.29 -12.78 -49.21
C ALA A 18 19.13 -14.22 -49.71
N ALA A 19 20.12 -15.08 -49.42
CA ALA A 19 19.96 -16.51 -49.55
C ALA A 19 19.20 -17.02 -48.32
N PHE A 20 17.98 -17.50 -48.53
CA PHE A 20 17.28 -18.35 -47.57
C PHE A 20 18.05 -19.68 -47.47
N THR A 21 18.94 -19.81 -46.50
CA THR A 21 19.51 -21.11 -46.12
C THR A 21 18.77 -21.67 -44.92
N LYS A 22 18.25 -22.87 -45.14
CA LYS A 22 17.56 -23.76 -44.20
C LYS A 22 18.54 -24.15 -43.08
N GLU A 23 18.47 -23.48 -41.93
CA GLU A 23 19.22 -23.83 -40.72
C GLU A 23 18.27 -23.98 -39.52
N ASP A 24 17.27 -24.86 -39.66
CA ASP A 24 16.32 -25.16 -38.56
C ASP A 24 16.79 -26.29 -37.62
N ASP A 25 17.92 -26.95 -37.88
CA ASP A 25 18.37 -28.09 -37.07
C ASP A 25 19.42 -27.75 -35.97
N LEU A 26 19.97 -26.53 -35.93
CA LEU A 26 20.97 -26.16 -34.92
C LEU A 26 20.38 -25.58 -33.62
N LEU A 27 19.07 -25.28 -33.59
CA LEU A 27 18.42 -24.70 -32.41
C LEU A 27 18.01 -25.74 -31.35
N VAL A 28 17.90 -27.02 -31.73
CA VAL A 28 17.48 -28.08 -30.79
C VAL A 28 18.65 -28.64 -29.99
N ASP A 29 19.86 -28.68 -30.56
CA ASP A 29 21.01 -29.29 -29.89
C ASP A 29 21.69 -28.39 -28.85
N MET A 30 21.64 -27.05 -29.00
CA MET A 30 22.15 -26.14 -27.96
C MET A 30 21.24 -26.05 -26.73
N ALA A 31 19.96 -26.41 -26.88
CA ALA A 31 18.98 -26.41 -25.79
C ALA A 31 19.21 -27.56 -24.78
N ARG A 32 19.97 -28.60 -25.14
CA ARG A 32 20.28 -29.72 -24.23
C ARG A 32 21.49 -29.49 -23.32
N GLN A 33 22.39 -28.55 -23.65
CA GLN A 33 23.67 -28.44 -22.92
C GLN A 33 23.78 -27.26 -21.94
N ASN A 34 22.83 -26.33 -21.90
CA ASN A 34 22.94 -25.18 -21.00
C ASN A 34 21.75 -25.05 -20.04
N ASN A 35 22.06 -25.24 -18.77
CA ASN A 35 21.26 -24.93 -17.59
C ASN A 35 20.32 -23.72 -17.80
N LEU A 36 19.04 -23.99 -18.04
CA LEU A 36 17.95 -22.99 -18.10
C LEU A 36 17.55 -22.49 -16.69
N ARG A 37 18.53 -22.20 -15.83
CA ARG A 37 18.27 -21.50 -14.56
C ARG A 37 18.47 -20.00 -14.76
N GLY A 38 17.34 -19.30 -14.91
CA GLY A 38 17.23 -17.92 -14.39
C GLY A 38 17.52 -16.76 -15.34
N ARG A 39 17.54 -16.93 -16.67
CA ARG A 39 17.56 -15.78 -17.59
C ARG A 39 16.21 -15.63 -18.27
N ILE A 40 15.46 -14.60 -17.88
CA ILE A 40 14.29 -14.15 -18.62
C ILE A 40 14.82 -13.66 -19.98
N LEU A 41 14.59 -14.43 -21.03
CA LEU A 41 14.81 -13.99 -22.40
C LEU A 41 13.59 -13.17 -22.80
N THR A 42 13.73 -11.85 -22.78
CA THR A 42 12.65 -10.93 -23.19
C THR A 42 12.55 -10.94 -24.71
N TYR A 43 11.42 -11.44 -25.23
CA TYR A 43 11.10 -11.38 -26.66
C TYR A 43 10.06 -10.29 -26.90
N CYS A 44 10.25 -9.49 -27.96
CA CYS A 44 9.24 -8.53 -28.39
C CYS A 44 8.42 -9.14 -29.51
N VAL A 45 7.09 -9.10 -29.39
CA VAL A 45 6.20 -9.46 -30.51
C VAL A 45 6.01 -8.22 -31.38
N ALA A 46 6.29 -8.30 -32.67
CA ALA A 46 6.08 -7.18 -33.60
C ALA A 46 5.20 -7.54 -34.78
N GLY A 47 4.41 -6.56 -35.23
CA GLY A 47 3.56 -6.63 -36.42
C GLY A 47 2.64 -7.85 -36.43
N THR A 48 2.82 -8.71 -37.43
CA THR A 48 2.10 -9.97 -37.66
C THR A 48 2.61 -11.12 -36.79
N PHE A 49 2.63 -10.96 -35.46
CA PHE A 49 3.02 -12.01 -34.52
C PHE A 49 4.46 -12.55 -34.66
N GLY A 50 5.37 -11.78 -35.29
CA GLY A 50 6.78 -12.16 -35.35
C GLY A 50 7.46 -12.05 -33.99
N LEU A 51 8.30 -13.02 -33.62
CA LEU A 51 9.11 -12.97 -32.41
C LEU A 51 10.46 -12.31 -32.72
N LEU A 52 10.71 -11.16 -32.10
CA LEU A 52 12.01 -10.49 -32.12
C LEU A 52 12.82 -10.91 -30.90
N SER A 53 13.98 -11.51 -31.15
CA SER A 53 14.97 -11.79 -30.11
C SER A 53 15.95 -10.62 -29.95
N PRO A 54 16.54 -10.44 -28.76
CA PRO A 54 17.58 -9.43 -28.56
C PRO A 54 18.77 -9.59 -29.52
N ASN A 55 19.17 -10.83 -29.83
CA ASN A 55 20.24 -11.11 -30.78
C ASN A 55 19.90 -10.65 -32.19
N TYR A 56 18.64 -10.81 -32.62
CA TYR A 56 18.18 -10.34 -33.92
C TYR A 56 18.25 -8.82 -34.02
N LEU A 57 17.86 -8.10 -32.96
CA LEU A 57 17.96 -6.63 -32.92
C LEU A 57 19.42 -6.15 -32.98
N HIS A 58 20.33 -6.80 -32.25
CA HIS A 58 21.77 -6.48 -32.31
C HIS A 58 22.38 -6.76 -33.69
N ALA A 59 22.06 -7.89 -34.31
CA ALA A 59 22.54 -8.21 -35.65
C ALA A 59 21.98 -7.25 -36.71
N SER A 60 20.71 -6.88 -36.56
CA SER A 60 20.05 -5.94 -37.47
C SER A 60 20.57 -4.52 -37.31
N ALA A 61 20.90 -4.08 -36.08
CA ALA A 61 21.50 -2.78 -35.83
C ALA A 61 22.82 -2.56 -36.60
N ALA A 62 23.59 -3.63 -36.84
CA ALA A 62 24.86 -3.56 -37.56
C ALA A 62 24.70 -3.35 -39.08
N THR A 63 23.52 -3.64 -39.64
CA THR A 63 23.27 -3.62 -41.10
C THR A 63 22.08 -2.76 -41.52
N ALA A 64 21.28 -2.29 -40.56
CA ALA A 64 20.12 -1.45 -40.80
C ALA A 64 20.53 0.00 -41.10
N ASN A 65 19.82 0.61 -42.04
CA ASN A 65 19.88 2.06 -42.29
C ASN A 65 18.90 2.86 -41.40
N TRP A 66 18.22 2.19 -40.47
CA TRP A 66 17.32 2.80 -39.49
C TRP A 66 17.95 2.70 -38.11
N ASP A 67 17.87 3.80 -37.36
CA ASP A 67 18.48 3.89 -36.03
C ASP A 67 17.54 3.28 -34.98
N ILE A 68 18.06 2.35 -34.17
CA ILE A 68 17.31 1.75 -33.06
C ILE A 68 17.57 2.58 -31.82
N ASN A 69 16.62 3.44 -31.49
CA ASN A 69 16.64 4.17 -30.22
C ASN A 69 16.28 3.22 -29.07
N GLN A 70 17.29 2.70 -28.37
CA GLN A 70 17.09 1.96 -27.13
C GLN A 70 16.76 2.96 -26.01
N ILE A 71 15.49 3.01 -25.62
CA ILE A 71 15.05 3.80 -24.46
C ILE A 71 15.12 2.88 -23.25
N GLU A 72 16.17 3.05 -22.45
CA GLU A 72 16.23 2.42 -21.13
C GLU A 72 15.30 3.17 -20.18
N ILE A 73 14.09 2.64 -20.03
CA ILE A 73 13.20 3.08 -18.95
C ILE A 73 13.79 2.51 -17.67
N SER A 74 14.67 3.28 -17.04
CA SER A 74 15.16 3.04 -15.70
C SER A 74 14.01 3.21 -14.72
N GLY A 75 13.13 2.21 -14.65
CA GLY A 75 12.27 1.99 -13.50
C GLY A 75 13.16 1.56 -12.36
N LEU A 76 13.84 2.50 -11.70
CA LEU A 76 14.46 2.30 -10.40
C LEU A 76 13.35 2.12 -9.36
N SER A 77 12.67 0.99 -9.43
CA SER A 77 12.15 0.35 -8.24
C SER A 77 13.25 -0.57 -7.77
N GLU A 78 14.13 -0.05 -6.91
CA GLU A 78 14.90 -0.90 -6.00
C GLU A 78 13.90 -1.63 -5.10
N SER A 79 13.29 -2.68 -5.65
CA SER A 79 12.64 -3.70 -4.86
C SER A 79 13.75 -4.41 -4.09
N SER A 80 13.96 -3.99 -2.85
CA SER A 80 14.76 -4.75 -1.88
C SER A 80 14.05 -6.09 -1.65
N VAL A 81 14.35 -7.06 -2.52
CA VAL A 81 13.90 -8.45 -2.39
C VAL A 81 14.53 -9.01 -1.12
N GLY A 82 13.76 -9.05 -0.03
CA GLY A 82 14.15 -9.77 1.19
C GLY A 82 13.58 -9.21 2.50
N ALA A 83 13.28 -7.92 2.57
CA ALA A 83 12.63 -7.31 3.74
C ALA A 83 11.22 -6.87 3.33
N ILE A 84 10.21 -7.35 4.04
CA ILE A 84 8.86 -6.76 3.98
C ILE A 84 9.04 -5.24 4.13
N SER A 85 8.59 -4.46 3.14
CA SER A 85 8.63 -3.00 3.19
C SER A 85 8.14 -2.52 4.55
N GLU A 86 8.90 -1.65 5.21
CA GLU A 86 8.56 -1.10 6.54
C GLU A 86 7.12 -0.60 6.60
N SER A 87 6.69 0.08 5.54
CA SER A 87 5.31 0.52 5.31
C SER A 87 4.28 -0.61 5.30
N ALA A 88 4.58 -1.73 4.65
CA ALA A 88 3.67 -2.88 4.63
C ALA A 88 3.53 -3.48 6.04
N ARG A 89 4.63 -3.51 6.81
CA ARG A 89 4.62 -3.92 8.22
C ARG A 89 3.79 -2.95 9.07
N ASP A 90 4.00 -1.64 8.94
CA ASP A 90 3.24 -0.64 9.69
C ASP A 90 1.74 -0.71 9.42
N ILE A 91 1.34 -0.84 8.15
CA ILE A 91 -0.07 -0.98 7.79
C ILE A 91 -0.65 -2.26 8.37
N ALA A 92 0.09 -3.38 8.30
CA ALA A 92 -0.35 -4.64 8.89
C ALA A 92 -0.52 -4.52 10.41
N HIS A 93 0.44 -3.89 11.09
CA HIS A 93 0.42 -3.64 12.53
C HIS A 93 -0.77 -2.78 12.97
N ILE A 94 -0.92 -1.59 12.36
CA ILE A 94 -2.03 -0.67 12.64
C ILE A 94 -3.37 -1.40 12.47
N ARG A 95 -3.54 -2.15 11.37
CA ARG A 95 -4.79 -2.87 11.10
C ARG A 95 -5.02 -4.03 12.06
N ALA A 96 -3.98 -4.75 12.46
CA ALA A 96 -4.08 -5.87 13.39
C ALA A 96 -4.59 -5.40 14.76
N VAL A 97 -4.11 -4.25 15.22
CA VAL A 97 -4.43 -3.69 16.54
C VAL A 97 -5.72 -2.87 16.51
N THR A 98 -5.79 -1.86 15.64
CA THR A 98 -6.91 -0.90 15.64
C THR A 98 -8.14 -1.39 14.88
N LYS A 99 -8.03 -2.43 14.05
CA LYS A 99 -9.06 -2.91 13.11
C LYS A 99 -9.54 -1.84 12.10
N ILE A 100 -8.79 -0.77 11.90
CA ILE A 100 -9.12 0.27 10.92
C ILE A 100 -9.16 -0.34 9.50
N SER A 101 -10.17 0.05 8.73
CA SER A 101 -10.39 -0.44 7.38
C SER A 101 -9.47 0.23 6.35
N VAL A 102 -9.22 -0.44 5.23
CA VAL A 102 -8.43 0.13 4.11
C VAL A 102 -9.10 1.40 3.55
N SER A 103 -10.43 1.43 3.51
CA SER A 103 -11.19 2.60 3.06
C SER A 103 -11.09 3.79 4.01
N GLU A 104 -10.86 3.55 5.29
CA GLU A 104 -10.63 4.61 6.27
C GLU A 104 -9.18 5.11 6.21
N LEU A 105 -8.19 4.21 6.11
CA LEU A 105 -6.81 4.61 5.84
C LEU A 105 -6.74 5.48 4.58
N SER A 106 -7.40 5.08 3.50
CA SER A 106 -7.39 5.88 2.26
C SER A 106 -7.93 7.29 2.48
N ARG A 107 -8.99 7.46 3.29
CA ARG A 107 -9.55 8.77 3.65
C ARG A 107 -8.61 9.60 4.52
N VAL A 108 -8.00 8.99 5.54
CA VAL A 108 -7.05 9.67 6.43
C VAL A 108 -5.82 10.14 5.67
N PHE A 109 -5.26 9.27 4.82
CA PHE A 109 -4.07 9.58 4.03
C PHE A 109 -4.36 10.47 2.81
N GLY A 110 -5.63 10.62 2.41
CA GLY A 110 -6.01 11.42 1.24
C GLY A 110 -5.62 10.77 -0.08
N VAL A 111 -5.61 9.43 -0.13
CA VAL A 111 -5.18 8.62 -1.28
C VAL A 111 -6.29 7.70 -1.75
N SER A 112 -6.13 7.09 -2.93
CA SER A 112 -7.05 6.07 -3.40
C SER A 112 -6.94 4.80 -2.56
N ARG A 113 -8.01 3.99 -2.50
CA ARG A 113 -7.94 2.66 -1.85
C ARG A 113 -6.89 1.77 -2.51
N GLN A 114 -6.74 1.90 -3.84
CA GLN A 114 -5.77 1.14 -4.62
C GLN A 114 -4.33 1.45 -4.16
N ALA A 115 -4.02 2.72 -3.88
CA ALA A 115 -2.71 3.10 -3.36
C ALA A 115 -2.41 2.41 -2.02
N VAL A 116 -3.39 2.34 -1.12
CA VAL A 116 -3.22 1.61 0.16
C VAL A 116 -3.01 0.11 -0.07
N HIS A 117 -3.72 -0.50 -1.03
CA HIS A 117 -3.48 -1.89 -1.40
C HIS A 117 -2.09 -2.12 -2.00
N GLU A 118 -1.55 -1.17 -2.76
CA GLU A 118 -0.17 -1.24 -3.24
C GLU A 118 0.83 -1.11 -2.10
N TRP A 119 0.61 -0.21 -1.15
CA TRP A 119 1.49 -0.09 0.03
C TRP A 119 1.50 -1.35 0.88
N ILE A 120 0.35 -2.03 1.03
CA ILE A 120 0.26 -3.34 1.69
C ILE A 120 1.11 -4.40 0.97
N LYS A 121 1.24 -4.31 -0.36
CA LYS A 121 2.09 -5.19 -1.16
C LYS A 121 3.57 -4.76 -1.18
N GLY A 122 3.93 -3.69 -0.46
CA GLY A 122 5.28 -3.13 -0.44
C GLY A 122 5.57 -2.15 -1.58
N GLY A 123 4.53 -1.59 -2.21
CA GLY A 123 4.65 -0.54 -3.21
C GLY A 123 5.26 0.75 -2.66
N THR A 124 5.67 1.63 -3.56
CA THR A 124 6.34 2.88 -3.22
C THR A 124 5.38 3.88 -2.58
N LEU A 125 5.94 4.74 -1.73
CA LEU A 125 5.18 5.68 -0.94
C LEU A 125 5.96 7.01 -0.86
N SER A 126 5.25 8.14 -0.79
CA SER A 126 5.90 9.44 -0.65
C SER A 126 6.44 9.65 0.78
N GLN A 127 7.59 10.30 0.94
CA GLN A 127 8.20 10.53 2.26
C GLN A 127 7.22 11.09 3.31
N ARG A 128 6.32 11.99 2.91
CA ARG A 128 5.25 12.52 3.77
C ARG A 128 4.32 11.42 4.28
N ASN A 129 3.88 10.52 3.42
CA ASN A 129 3.00 9.43 3.83
C ASN A 129 3.73 8.39 4.68
N ALA A 130 5.06 8.22 4.52
CA ALA A 130 5.86 7.31 5.36
C ALA A 130 5.90 7.82 6.78
N GLN A 131 6.19 9.12 6.94
CA GLN A 131 6.23 9.77 8.24
C GLN A 131 4.87 9.68 8.93
N ARG A 132 3.78 9.98 8.22
CA ARG A 132 2.41 9.89 8.77
C ARG A 132 2.02 8.46 9.13
N LEU A 133 2.46 7.47 8.35
CA LEU A 133 2.19 6.06 8.63
C LEU A 133 2.96 5.58 9.85
N SER A 134 4.25 5.90 9.94
CA SER A 134 5.08 5.62 11.11
C SER A 134 4.54 6.32 12.36
N GLU A 135 4.09 7.56 12.25
CA GLU A 135 3.44 8.31 13.34
C GLU A 135 2.16 7.62 13.83
N LEU A 136 1.32 7.12 12.92
CA LEU A 136 0.13 6.36 13.27
C LEU A 136 0.46 4.99 13.91
N ALA A 137 1.53 4.34 13.45
CA ALA A 137 2.01 3.10 14.05
C ALA A 137 2.47 3.33 15.48
N ARG A 138 3.29 4.36 15.73
CA ARG A 138 3.71 4.75 17.10
C ARG A 138 2.53 5.15 17.99
N ALA A 139 1.54 5.86 17.44
CA ALA A 139 0.32 6.18 18.19
C ALA A 139 -0.48 4.92 18.54
N THR A 140 -0.42 3.87 17.72
CA THR A 140 -1.01 2.56 18.01
C THR A 140 -0.27 1.85 19.15
N ASP A 141 1.05 1.92 19.17
CA ASP A 141 1.88 1.31 20.23
C ASP A 141 1.54 1.85 21.62
N VAL A 142 1.16 3.13 21.74
CA VAL A 142 0.72 3.72 23.00
C VAL A 142 -0.48 2.98 23.61
N PHE A 143 -1.42 2.50 22.79
CA PHE A 143 -2.57 1.74 23.30
C PHE A 143 -2.19 0.32 23.71
N ILE A 144 -1.24 -0.30 23.00
CA ILE A 144 -0.71 -1.62 23.34
C ILE A 144 0.00 -1.54 24.69
N GLU A 145 0.89 -0.56 24.87
CA GLU A 145 1.64 -0.34 26.11
C GLU A 145 0.71 -0.02 27.30
N ALA A 146 -0.39 0.68 27.06
CA ALA A 146 -1.39 0.97 28.08
C ALA A 146 -2.39 -0.18 28.34
N GLU A 147 -2.27 -1.31 27.62
CA GLU A 147 -3.20 -2.45 27.67
C GLU A 147 -4.66 -2.05 27.40
N ILE A 148 -4.87 -1.04 26.55
CA ILE A 148 -6.19 -0.54 26.19
C ILE A 148 -6.62 -1.16 24.87
N GLU A 149 -7.86 -1.64 24.80
CA GLU A 149 -8.43 -2.12 23.54
C GLU A 149 -8.51 -0.99 22.50
N ALA A 150 -7.61 -1.05 21.52
CA ALA A 150 -7.60 -0.15 20.38
C ALA A 150 -8.75 -0.53 19.43
N SER A 151 -9.71 0.36 19.26
CA SER A 151 -10.79 0.21 18.28
C SER A 151 -10.85 1.41 17.34
N PRO A 152 -11.46 1.28 16.14
CA PRO A 152 -11.58 2.41 15.22
C PRO A 152 -12.35 3.58 15.85
N GLN A 153 -13.30 3.28 16.73
CA GLN A 153 -14.09 4.30 17.43
C GLN A 153 -13.26 5.12 18.42
N VAL A 154 -12.30 4.47 19.10
CA VAL A 154 -11.35 5.17 19.98
C VAL A 154 -10.49 6.14 19.17
N PHE A 155 -9.99 5.73 18.01
CA PHE A 155 -9.17 6.58 17.15
C PHE A 155 -9.93 7.75 16.52
N ARG A 156 -11.26 7.62 16.33
CA ARG A 156 -12.16 8.70 15.88
C ARG A 156 -12.63 9.61 17.00
N ARG A 157 -12.51 9.18 18.26
CA ARG A 157 -12.99 9.95 19.41
C ARG A 157 -12.21 11.26 19.50
N LYS A 158 -12.93 12.36 19.59
CA LYS A 158 -12.36 13.69 19.80
C LYS A 158 -11.95 13.87 21.26
N ILE A 159 -10.77 14.42 21.48
CA ILE A 159 -10.24 14.74 22.83
C ILE A 159 -10.56 16.21 23.13
N ALA A 160 -10.36 16.66 24.37
CA ALA A 160 -10.46 18.07 24.76
C ALA A 160 -9.53 18.92 23.85
N GLY A 161 -10.13 19.60 22.88
CA GLY A 161 -9.42 20.21 21.73
C GLY A 161 -10.09 19.95 20.38
N GLY A 162 -11.06 19.02 20.30
CA GLY A 162 -11.91 18.82 19.12
C GLY A 162 -11.28 18.02 17.98
N GLN A 163 -10.03 17.60 18.12
CA GLN A 163 -9.28 16.80 17.15
C GLN A 163 -9.23 15.33 17.59
N SER A 164 -9.32 14.41 16.64
CA SER A 164 -9.08 12.97 16.85
C SER A 164 -7.65 12.59 16.45
N ILE A 165 -7.19 11.39 16.82
CA ILE A 165 -5.87 10.88 16.40
C ILE A 165 -5.78 10.81 14.88
N LEU A 166 -6.87 10.37 14.21
CA LEU A 166 -6.91 10.29 12.75
C LEU A 166 -6.87 11.67 12.08
N ASP A 167 -7.51 12.68 12.69
CA ASP A 167 -7.42 14.06 12.20
C ASP A 167 -6.00 14.61 12.34
N ALA A 168 -5.30 14.31 13.44
CA ALA A 168 -3.91 14.72 13.62
C ALA A 168 -2.98 14.06 12.59
N VAL A 169 -3.15 12.77 12.29
CA VAL A 169 -2.42 12.12 11.20
C VAL A 169 -2.76 12.74 9.84
N ARG A 170 -4.02 13.16 9.62
CA ARG A 170 -4.41 13.90 8.40
C ARG A 170 -3.66 15.21 8.26
N GLU A 171 -3.59 15.97 9.34
CA GLU A 171 -3.05 17.33 9.38
C GLU A 171 -1.54 17.38 9.60
N ASN A 172 -0.87 16.24 9.80
CA ASN A 172 0.56 16.15 10.19
C ASN A 172 0.81 16.79 11.55
N GLY A 173 -0.19 16.73 12.44
CA GLY A 173 -0.07 17.08 13.84
C GLY A 173 0.59 15.95 14.65
N ASN A 174 0.60 16.13 15.97
CA ASN A 174 1.24 15.20 16.90
C ASN A 174 0.26 14.10 17.34
N ALA A 175 0.15 13.04 16.56
CA ALA A 175 -0.81 11.97 16.80
C ALA A 175 -0.40 11.12 18.02
N VAL A 176 0.90 10.96 18.27
CA VAL A 176 1.42 10.22 19.43
C VAL A 176 1.05 10.91 20.75
N GLU A 177 1.20 12.24 20.86
CA GLU A 177 0.83 12.96 22.08
C GLU A 177 -0.69 12.94 22.34
N LEU A 178 -1.50 13.01 21.27
CA LEU A 178 -2.95 12.82 21.40
C LEU A 178 -3.30 11.40 21.84
N ALA A 179 -2.61 10.39 21.31
CA ALA A 179 -2.79 9.00 21.75
C ALA A 179 -2.48 8.83 23.24
N LYS A 180 -1.38 9.40 23.74
CA LYS A 180 -1.02 9.38 25.17
C LYS A 180 -2.09 10.06 26.03
N THR A 181 -2.56 11.23 25.60
CA THR A 181 -3.59 11.99 26.32
C THR A 181 -4.92 11.22 26.37
N LEU A 182 -5.30 10.59 25.26
CA LEU A 182 -6.51 9.77 25.18
C LEU A 182 -6.39 8.51 26.03
N ALA A 183 -5.27 7.79 25.94
CA ALA A 183 -5.00 6.61 26.75
C ALA A 183 -5.11 6.93 28.25
N ALA A 184 -4.45 7.99 28.72
CA ALA A 184 -4.55 8.45 30.11
C ALA A 184 -5.99 8.82 30.52
N THR A 185 -6.79 9.34 29.59
CA THR A 185 -8.20 9.65 29.84
C THR A 185 -9.05 8.39 29.94
N LEU A 186 -8.85 7.42 29.04
CA LEU A 186 -9.57 6.14 29.06
C LEU A 186 -9.26 5.32 30.32
N VAL A 187 -8.02 5.33 30.79
CA VAL A 187 -7.64 4.70 32.07
C VAL A 187 -8.37 5.35 33.25
N ARG A 188 -8.47 6.68 33.28
CA ARG A 188 -9.23 7.38 34.33
C ARG A 188 -10.72 7.04 34.26
N GLU A 189 -11.29 6.99 33.07
CA GLU A 189 -12.71 6.64 32.85
C GLU A 189 -13.01 5.19 33.24
N SER A 190 -12.10 4.24 32.98
CA SER A 190 -12.29 2.84 33.39
C SER A 190 -12.26 2.72 34.91
N GLN A 191 -11.30 3.36 35.59
CA GLN A 191 -11.23 3.39 37.05
C GLN A 191 -12.46 4.05 37.68
N GLN A 192 -12.95 5.15 37.12
CA GLN A 192 -14.18 5.80 37.59
C GLN A 192 -15.39 4.88 37.45
N ARG A 193 -15.55 4.21 36.30
CA ARG A 193 -16.62 3.24 36.08
C ARG A 193 -16.54 2.05 37.04
N GLN A 194 -15.35 1.52 37.30
CA GLN A 194 -15.14 0.44 38.28
C GLN A 194 -15.52 0.87 39.70
N ARG A 195 -15.12 2.08 40.14
CA ARG A 195 -15.50 2.62 41.45
C ARG A 195 -17.02 2.80 41.57
N LEU A 196 -17.67 3.30 40.53
CA LEU A 196 -19.13 3.44 40.49
C LEU A 196 -19.81 2.07 40.52
N ALA A 197 -19.35 1.11 39.71
CA ALA A 197 -19.87 -0.25 39.71
C ALA A 197 -19.74 -0.92 41.09
N ALA A 198 -18.59 -0.77 41.76
CA ALA A 198 -18.38 -1.29 43.11
C ALA A 198 -19.35 -0.68 44.15
N ARG A 199 -19.62 0.64 44.04
CA ARG A 199 -20.60 1.32 44.89
C ARG A 199 -22.04 0.84 44.62
N LEU A 200 -22.35 0.54 43.36
CA LEU A 200 -23.69 0.09 42.95
C LEU A 200 -23.93 -1.41 43.17
N ALA A 201 -22.88 -2.24 43.24
CA ALA A 201 -22.99 -3.69 43.41
C ALA A 201 -23.68 -4.10 44.72
N GLY A 202 -23.63 -3.26 45.76
CA GLY A 202 -24.34 -3.50 47.02
C GLY A 202 -25.83 -3.13 46.99
N ARG A 203 -26.32 -2.50 45.91
CA ARG A 203 -27.73 -2.16 45.75
C ARG A 203 -28.42 -3.33 45.06
N SER A 204 -29.15 -4.16 45.81
CA SER A 204 -30.14 -5.05 45.23
C SER A 204 -31.09 -4.18 44.42
N ALA A 205 -31.13 -4.38 43.10
CA ALA A 205 -32.18 -3.79 42.28
C ALA A 205 -33.49 -4.31 42.87
N THR A 206 -34.20 -3.46 43.62
CA THR A 206 -35.61 -3.71 43.90
C THR A 206 -36.23 -3.92 42.53
N PRO A 207 -36.83 -5.09 42.23
CA PRO A 207 -37.51 -5.29 40.97
C PRO A 207 -38.62 -4.26 40.94
N GLY A 208 -38.35 -3.16 40.24
CA GLY A 208 -39.28 -2.04 40.14
C GLY A 208 -40.50 -2.55 39.43
N THR A 209 -41.61 -2.51 40.13
CA THR A 209 -42.97 -2.31 39.63
C THR A 209 -42.94 -1.50 38.33
N SER A 210 -42.84 -2.20 37.20
CA SER A 210 -42.88 -1.63 35.85
C SER A 210 -44.24 -0.99 35.52
N THR A 211 -45.17 -1.04 36.46
CA THR A 211 -46.54 -0.50 36.37
C THR A 211 -46.62 0.97 36.74
N GLU A 212 -45.67 1.54 37.48
CA GLU A 212 -45.79 2.93 37.99
C GLU A 212 -45.16 4.00 37.07
N PHE A 213 -44.31 3.60 36.12
CA PHE A 213 -43.61 4.53 35.20
C PHE A 213 -44.00 4.31 33.73
N GLY A 214 -45.26 3.96 33.48
CA GLY A 214 -45.87 4.02 32.15
C GLY A 214 -46.97 5.08 32.13
N SER A 215 -46.98 5.94 31.11
CA SER A 215 -48.19 6.68 30.73
C SER A 215 -49.35 5.67 30.65
N PRO A 216 -50.56 5.99 31.14
CA PRO A 216 -51.68 5.06 31.09
C PRO A 216 -51.92 4.68 29.63
N HIS A 217 -51.61 3.44 29.27
CA HIS A 217 -52.14 2.86 28.04
C HIS A 217 -53.64 2.67 28.29
N LEU A 218 -54.48 3.36 27.52
CA LEU A 218 -55.90 3.06 27.44
C LEU A 218 -56.04 1.66 26.85
N ASP A 219 -56.61 0.72 27.61
CA ASP A 219 -57.05 -0.56 27.08
C ASP A 219 -58.25 -0.29 26.14
N GLU A 220 -58.04 -0.38 24.83
CA GLU A 220 -59.09 -0.23 23.80
C GLU A 220 -59.85 -1.55 23.55
N ASP A 221 -60.29 -2.22 24.61
CA ASP A 221 -61.22 -3.36 24.52
C ASP A 221 -62.49 -3.08 25.33
N ALA A 222 -63.41 -2.30 24.75
CA ALA A 222 -64.81 -2.17 25.19
C ALA A 222 -65.75 -1.84 24.02
#